data_AF-A0A484I7T2-F1
#
_entry.id   AF-A0A484I7T2-F1
#
_cell.length_a   1.000
_cell.length_b   1.000
_cell.length_c   1.000
_cell.angle_alpha   90.00
_cell.angle_beta   90.00
_cell.angle_gamma   90.00
#
_symmetry.space_group_name_H-M   'P 1'
#
loop_
_entity.id
_entity.type
_entity.pdbx_description
1 polymer ?
#
loop_
_entity_poly.entity_id
_entity_poly.type
_entity_poly.pdbx_seq_one_letter_code
_entity_poly.pdbx_strand_id
1 'polypeptide(L)'
;MLLQIRHCTEKSNVDDSLLIIDPTRIRHVIVKSGKLSLISGYIDPKSHLNLDYPYHLVKKCIVAEKFEIGSKVEMSDAGFMFAELDPAKYGHYGKYDYTQNLQNMINAVKKIRDTKAISKNN
;
A
#
# COMPACT_ATOMS: atom_id res chain seq x y z
N MET A 1 15.93 4.51 -13.81
CA MET A 1 14.93 3.49 -13.48
C MET A 1 13.89 4.15 -12.59
N LEU A 2 12.62 4.24 -13.02
CA LEU A 2 11.56 4.86 -12.22
C LEU A 2 11.23 4.00 -11.00
N LEU A 3 11.17 4.60 -9.81
CA LEU A 3 10.70 3.94 -8.59
C LEU A 3 9.17 3.79 -8.69
N GLN A 4 8.70 2.58 -8.96
CA GLN A 4 7.27 2.31 -9.06
C GLN A 4 6.72 1.85 -7.71
N ILE A 5 5.77 2.62 -7.18
CA ILE A 5 5.00 2.25 -6.00
C ILE A 5 3.98 1.18 -6.39
N ARG A 6 3.86 0.13 -5.56
CA ARG A 6 2.95 -1.00 -5.78
C ARG A 6 2.16 -1.30 -4.51
N HIS A 7 0.93 -1.77 -4.64
CA HIS A 7 0.21 -2.40 -3.55
C HIS A 7 0.77 -3.80 -3.31
N CYS A 8 0.98 -4.15 -2.05
CA CYS A 8 1.55 -5.42 -1.65
C CYS A 8 0.84 -5.97 -0.43
N THR A 9 0.76 -7.29 -0.35
CA THR A 9 0.26 -8.03 0.80
C THR A 9 1.26 -9.12 1.19
N GLU A 10 1.25 -9.53 2.46
CA GLU A 10 2.04 -10.69 2.89
C GLU A 10 1.38 -11.99 2.45
N LYS A 11 2.18 -13.02 2.20
CA LYS A 11 1.69 -14.36 1.88
C LYS A 11 0.73 -14.92 2.92
N SER A 12 0.95 -14.59 4.20
CA SER A 12 0.05 -14.96 5.32
C SER A 12 -1.34 -14.30 5.27
N ASN A 13 -1.56 -13.37 4.35
CA ASN A 13 -2.80 -12.63 4.17
C ASN A 13 -3.47 -12.93 2.82
N VAL A 14 -3.08 -14.05 2.21
CA VAL A 14 -3.62 -14.55 0.94
C VAL A 14 -4.11 -15.97 1.17
N ASP A 15 -5.29 -16.30 0.67
CA ASP A 15 -5.83 -17.66 0.73
C ASP A 15 -5.37 -18.51 -0.47
N ASP A 16 -5.77 -19.78 -0.48
CA ASP A 16 -5.38 -20.74 -1.53
C ASP A 16 -5.94 -20.37 -2.92
N SER A 17 -6.94 -19.49 -2.99
CA SER A 17 -7.53 -18.97 -4.24
C SER A 17 -6.87 -17.67 -4.71
N LEU A 18 -5.76 -17.26 -4.09
CA LEU A 18 -5.07 -16.00 -4.33
C LEU A 18 -5.94 -14.76 -4.03
N LEU A 19 -6.90 -14.87 -3.11
CA LEU A 19 -7.68 -13.74 -2.63
C LEU A 19 -7.08 -13.17 -1.35
N ILE A 20 -7.14 -11.85 -1.22
CA ILE A 20 -6.68 -11.13 -0.04
C ILE A 20 -7.69 -11.33 1.10
N ILE A 21 -7.21 -11.85 2.24
CA ILE A 21 -8.05 -12.17 3.41
C ILE A 21 -8.51 -10.87 4.11
N ASP A 22 -7.55 -10.02 4.48
CA ASP A 22 -7.78 -8.72 5.12
C ASP A 22 -7.14 -7.58 4.30
N PRO A 23 -7.94 -6.76 3.61
CA PRO A 23 -7.41 -5.66 2.81
C PRO A 23 -6.75 -4.55 3.63
N THR A 24 -7.08 -4.41 4.92
CA THR A 24 -6.49 -3.35 5.76
C THR A 24 -5.02 -3.60 6.08
N ARG A 25 -4.55 -4.84 5.87
CA ARG A 25 -3.13 -5.23 5.98
C ARG A 25 -2.31 -4.96 4.72
N ILE A 26 -2.91 -4.44 3.65
CA ILE A 26 -2.18 -4.08 2.42
C ILE A 26 -1.28 -2.85 2.68
N ARG A 27 -0.09 -2.82 2.08
CA ARG A 27 0.85 -1.70 2.15
C ARG A 27 1.31 -1.26 0.78
N HIS A 28 1.73 0.00 0.66
CA HIS A 28 2.52 0.44 -0.49
C HIS A 28 3.98 0.04 -0.32
N VAL A 29 4.59 -0.46 -1.39
CA VAL A 29 5.99 -0.86 -1.41
C VAL A 29 6.69 -0.43 -2.69
N ILE A 30 8.02 -0.45 -2.66
CA ILE A 30 8.86 -0.41 -3.85
C ILE A 30 9.66 -1.71 -3.90
N VAL A 31 9.69 -2.35 -5.07
CA VAL A 31 10.41 -3.59 -5.31
C VAL A 31 11.64 -3.32 -6.17
N LYS A 32 12.77 -3.88 -5.78
CA LYS A 32 14.01 -3.86 -6.56
C LYS A 32 14.60 -5.26 -6.58
N SER A 33 14.90 -5.78 -7.77
CA SER A 33 15.49 -7.11 -7.96
C SER A 33 14.71 -8.22 -7.24
N GLY A 34 13.37 -8.21 -7.35
CA GLY A 34 12.49 -9.20 -6.73
C GLY A 34 12.36 -9.12 -5.20
N LYS A 35 12.87 -8.04 -4.58
CA LYS A 35 12.84 -7.86 -3.12
C LYS A 35 12.23 -6.52 -2.72
N LEU A 36 11.63 -6.47 -1.54
CA LEU A 36 11.13 -5.23 -0.95
C LEU A 36 12.30 -4.28 -0.67
N SER A 37 12.32 -3.11 -1.32
CA SER A 37 13.34 -2.08 -1.13
C SER A 37 12.87 -0.96 -0.20
N LEU A 38 11.58 -0.63 -0.22
CA LEU A 38 10.93 0.32 0.68
C LEU A 38 9.53 -0.18 1.01
N ILE A 39 9.09 0.03 2.25
CA ILE A 39 7.77 -0.34 2.75
C ILE A 39 7.15 0.89 3.40
N SER A 40 5.94 1.23 2.99
CA SER A 40 5.15 2.32 3.55
C SER A 40 4.23 1.82 4.68
N GLY A 41 3.36 2.72 5.15
CA GLY A 41 2.24 2.36 6.01
C GLY A 41 1.19 1.50 5.30
N TYR A 42 0.22 1.06 6.09
CA TYR A 42 -0.99 0.43 5.58
C TYR A 42 -1.79 1.40 4.71
N ILE A 43 -2.55 0.85 3.77
CA ILE A 43 -3.48 1.64 2.96
C ILE A 43 -4.57 2.26 3.84
N ASP A 44 -5.12 3.39 3.40
CA ASP A 44 -6.33 3.96 3.99
C ASP A 44 -7.57 3.40 3.26
N PRO A 45 -8.48 2.67 3.94
CA PRO A 45 -9.71 2.17 3.36
C PRO A 45 -10.55 3.22 2.62
N LYS A 46 -10.57 4.47 3.11
CA LYS A 46 -11.38 5.55 2.51
C LYS A 46 -10.93 5.94 1.11
N SER A 47 -9.67 5.69 0.76
CA SER A 47 -9.14 5.92 -0.58
C SER A 47 -9.03 4.65 -1.41
N HIS A 48 -8.70 3.52 -0.78
CA HIS A 48 -8.28 2.31 -1.49
C HIS A 48 -9.38 1.24 -1.61
N LEU A 49 -10.41 1.30 -0.75
CA LEU A 49 -11.52 0.35 -0.71
C LEU A 49 -12.89 1.00 -0.96
N ASN A 50 -12.89 2.27 -1.38
CA ASN A 50 -14.08 3.09 -1.45
C ASN A 50 -14.71 3.12 -2.84
N LEU A 51 -15.89 2.52 -2.96
CA LEU A 51 -16.69 2.51 -4.19
C LEU A 51 -17.17 3.91 -4.60
N ASP A 52 -17.25 4.86 -3.66
CA ASP A 52 -17.57 6.27 -3.94
C ASP A 52 -16.36 7.04 -4.52
N TYR A 53 -15.19 6.40 -4.58
CA TYR A 53 -13.95 6.92 -5.17
C TYR A 53 -13.19 5.84 -5.96
N PRO A 54 -13.73 5.40 -7.11
CA PRO A 54 -13.27 4.19 -7.79
C PRO A 54 -11.88 4.30 -8.45
N TYR A 55 -11.35 5.53 -8.59
CA TYR A 55 -10.10 5.80 -9.31
C TYR A 55 -8.84 5.31 -8.60
N HIS A 56 -8.92 5.05 -7.29
CA HIS A 56 -7.77 4.63 -6.49
C HIS A 56 -7.98 3.24 -5.83
N LEU A 57 -8.94 2.45 -6.34
CA LEU A 57 -9.20 1.13 -5.80
C LEU A 57 -7.99 0.20 -5.92
N VAL A 58 -7.70 -0.51 -4.83
CA VAL A 58 -6.74 -1.61 -4.86
C VAL A 58 -7.38 -2.81 -5.49
N LYS A 59 -6.89 -3.19 -6.67
CA LYS A 59 -7.42 -4.36 -7.41
C LYS A 59 -6.54 -5.60 -7.25
N LYS A 60 -5.23 -5.42 -7.40
CA LYS A 60 -4.23 -6.49 -7.35
C LYS A 60 -3.06 -6.06 -6.48
N CYS A 61 -2.58 -6.97 -5.65
CA CYS A 61 -1.40 -6.77 -4.82
C CYS A 61 -0.33 -7.77 -5.21
N ILE A 62 0.92 -7.34 -5.27
CA ILE A 62 2.03 -8.30 -5.30
C ILE A 62 2.13 -9.00 -3.93
N VAL A 63 2.58 -10.25 -3.92
CA VAL A 63 2.69 -11.04 -2.69
C VAL A 63 4.14 -11.05 -2.21
N ALA A 64 4.39 -10.64 -0.98
CA ALA A 64 5.70 -10.76 -0.34
C ALA A 64 5.70 -11.87 0.70
N GLU A 65 6.84 -12.52 0.91
CA GLU A 65 6.99 -13.51 1.99
C GLU A 65 6.65 -12.90 3.36
N LYS A 66 7.13 -11.67 3.58
CA LYS A 66 6.95 -10.89 4.81
C LYS A 66 7.15 -9.40 4.52
N PHE A 67 6.56 -8.51 5.31
CA PHE A 67 6.82 -7.08 5.26
C PHE A 67 8.10 -6.69 5.99
N GLU A 68 9.22 -7.05 5.38
CA GLU A 68 10.55 -6.72 5.85
C GLU A 68 11.43 -6.30 4.66
N ILE A 69 12.32 -5.32 4.85
CA ILE A 69 13.20 -4.86 3.79
C ILE A 69 14.14 -6.01 3.39
N GLY A 70 14.22 -6.30 2.10
CA GLY A 70 14.98 -7.42 1.56
C GLY A 70 14.20 -8.73 1.43
N SER A 71 12.97 -8.82 1.98
CA SER A 71 12.10 -9.97 1.76
C SER A 71 11.77 -10.15 0.28
N LYS A 72 11.66 -11.42 -0.15
CA LYS A 72 11.34 -11.74 -1.53
C LYS A 72 9.87 -11.45 -1.81
N VAL A 73 9.63 -11.06 -3.04
CA VAL A 73 8.30 -11.01 -3.65
C VAL A 73 8.13 -12.28 -4.46
N GLU A 74 6.95 -12.89 -4.36
CA GLU A 74 6.58 -14.09 -5.10
C GLU A 74 6.57 -13.81 -6.60
N MET A 75 7.18 -14.73 -7.35
CA MET A 75 7.34 -14.64 -8.80
C MET A 75 6.77 -15.89 -9.46
N SER A 76 6.17 -15.70 -10.62
CA SER A 76 5.81 -16.72 -11.60
C SER A 76 6.71 -16.57 -12.83
N ASP A 77 6.59 -17.49 -13.78
CA ASP A 77 7.31 -17.41 -15.05
C ASP A 77 6.97 -16.14 -15.86
N ALA A 78 5.80 -15.53 -15.60
CA ALA A 78 5.34 -14.30 -16.26
C ALA A 78 5.69 -13.01 -15.48
N GLY A 79 6.42 -13.09 -14.37
CA GLY A 79 6.75 -11.96 -13.50
C GLY A 79 6.07 -12.05 -12.14
N PHE A 80 5.71 -10.92 -11.53
CA PHE A 80 5.12 -10.91 -10.18
C PHE A 80 3.86 -11.78 -10.11
N MET A 81 3.75 -12.56 -9.04
CA MET A 81 2.49 -13.17 -8.66
C MET A 81 1.61 -12.13 -7.97
N PHE A 82 0.31 -12.16 -8.27
CA PHE A 82 -0.66 -11.22 -7.73
C PHE A 82 -1.74 -11.94 -6.93
N ALA A 83 -2.09 -11.37 -5.78
CA ALA A 83 -3.35 -11.65 -5.10
C ALA A 83 -4.39 -10.59 -5.48
N GLU A 84 -5.64 -11.00 -5.59
CA GLU A 84 -6.76 -10.14 -5.95
C GLU A 84 -7.64 -9.82 -4.74
N LEU A 85 -8.35 -8.69 -4.82
CA LEU A 85 -9.31 -8.32 -3.80
C LEU A 85 -10.72 -8.78 -4.21
N ASP A 86 -11.38 -9.53 -3.33
CA ASP A 86 -12.78 -9.90 -3.48
C ASP A 86 -13.66 -8.63 -3.52
N PRO A 87 -14.52 -8.45 -4.55
CA PRO A 87 -15.46 -7.33 -4.63
C PRO A 87 -16.30 -7.10 -3.37
N ALA A 88 -16.61 -8.14 -2.59
CA ALA A 88 -17.35 -8.01 -1.34
C ALA A 88 -16.58 -7.27 -0.23
N LYS A 89 -15.26 -7.07 -0.40
CA LYS A 89 -14.39 -6.37 0.56
C LYS A 89 -14.32 -4.85 0.32
N TYR A 90 -14.91 -4.35 -0.76
CA TYR A 90 -15.10 -2.92 -0.94
C TYR A 90 -16.29 -2.40 -0.14
N GLY A 91 -16.33 -1.10 0.10
CA GLY A 91 -17.44 -0.44 0.78
C GLY A 91 -17.69 0.96 0.27
N HIS A 92 -18.77 1.57 0.76
CA HIS A 92 -19.08 2.98 0.53
C HIS A 92 -18.62 3.78 1.75
N TYR A 93 -17.63 4.65 1.58
CA TYR A 93 -17.05 5.46 2.65
C TYR A 93 -17.38 6.96 2.49
N GLY A 94 -18.25 7.30 1.53
CA GLY A 94 -18.60 8.65 1.17
C GLY A 94 -17.57 9.32 0.26
N LYS A 95 -17.85 10.58 -0.09
CA LYS A 95 -17.00 11.36 -0.99
C LYS A 95 -15.56 11.47 -0.44
N TYR A 96 -14.59 11.15 -1.31
CA TYR A 96 -13.17 11.32 -1.00
C TYR A 96 -12.62 12.55 -1.75
N ASP A 97 -12.20 13.58 -1.00
CA ASP A 97 -11.54 14.75 -1.57
C ASP A 97 -10.03 14.52 -1.66
N TYR A 98 -9.55 14.11 -2.83
CA TYR A 98 -8.13 13.82 -3.05
C TYR A 98 -7.23 15.03 -2.78
N THR A 99 -7.62 16.21 -3.24
CA THR A 99 -6.80 17.43 -3.13
C THR A 99 -6.64 17.84 -1.68
N GLN A 100 -7.75 17.88 -0.92
CA GLN A 100 -7.70 18.23 0.50
C GLN A 100 -6.89 17.21 1.30
N ASN A 101 -7.07 15.91 1.04
CA ASN A 101 -6.34 14.86 1.74
C ASN A 101 -4.84 14.88 1.42
N LEU A 102 -4.46 15.15 0.17
CA LEU A 102 -3.06 15.34 -0.21
C LEU A 102 -2.44 16.54 0.51
N GLN A 103 -3.16 17.67 0.56
CA GLN A 103 -2.69 18.86 1.26
C GLN A 103 -2.52 18.61 2.77
N ASN A 104 -3.45 17.88 3.38
CA ASN A 104 -3.37 17.47 4.79
C ASN A 104 -2.12 16.63 5.04
N MET A 105 -1.82 15.65 4.18
CA MET A 105 -0.60 14.83 4.28
C MET A 105 0.66 15.67 4.15
N ILE A 106 0.73 16.56 3.15
CA ILE A 106 1.89 17.46 2.95
C ILE A 106 2.12 18.31 4.21
N ASN A 107 1.06 18.88 4.78
CA ASN A 107 1.14 19.70 5.99
C ASN A 107 1.61 18.88 7.20
N ALA A 108 1.10 17.66 7.37
CA ALA A 108 1.52 16.76 8.44
C ALA A 108 3.02 16.40 8.33
N VAL A 109 3.50 16.09 7.13
CA VAL A 109 4.92 15.79 6.89
C VAL A 109 5.81 17.01 7.18
N LYS A 110 5.41 18.21 6.77
CA LYS A 110 6.13 19.45 7.10
C LYS A 110 6.27 19.63 8.61
N LYS A 111 5.16 19.53 9.35
CA LYS A 111 5.14 19.64 10.82
C LYS A 111 6.09 18.65 11.50
N ILE A 112 6.13 17.40 11.03
CA ILE A 112 7.05 16.37 11.55
C ILE A 112 8.51 16.76 11.28
N ARG A 113 8.82 17.27 10.09
CA ARG A 113 10.18 17.70 9.74
C ARG A 113 10.63 18.86 10.61
N ASP A 114 9.77 19.86 10.80
CA ASP A 114 10.08 21.04 11.61
C ASP A 114 10.30 20.65 13.08
N THR A 115 9.47 19.76 13.62
CA THR A 115 9.63 19.24 15.00
C THR A 115 10.94 18.48 15.17
N LYS A 116 11.33 17.64 14.21
CA LYS A 116 12.63 16.92 14.23
C LYS A 116 13.83 17.84 14.07
N ALA A 117 13.70 18.95 13.35
CA ALA A 117 14.75 19.94 13.21
C ALA A 117 14.97 20.69 14.54
N ILE A 118 13.88 21.07 15.21
CA ILE A 118 13.94 21.68 16.55
C ILE A 118 14.59 20.73 17.56
N SER A 119 14.22 19.45 17.56
CA SER A 119 14.78 18.46 18.50
C SER A 119 16.24 18.07 18.24
N LYS A 120 16.82 18.42 17.09
CA LYS A 120 18.24 18.19 16.78
C LYS A 120 19.14 19.37 17.13
N ASN A 121 18.56 20.54 17.37
CA ASN A 121 19.28 21.77 17.71
C ASN A 121 19.27 22.06 19.22
N ASN A 122 18.69 21.16 20.03
CA ASN A 122 18.73 21.13 21.49
C ASN A 122 19.51 19.89 21.94
#